data_AF-A0AA36JBV8-F1
#
_entry.id   AF-A0AA36JBV8-F1
#
_cell.length_a   1.000
_cell.length_b   1.000
_cell.length_c   1.000
_cell.angle_alpha   90.00
_cell.angle_beta   90.00
_cell.angle_gamma   90.00
#
_symmetry.space_group_name_H-M   'P 1'
#
loop_
_entity.id
_entity.type
_entity.pdbx_description
1 polymer ?
#
loop_
_entity_poly.entity_id
_entity_poly.type
_entity_poly.pdbx_seq_one_letter_code
_entity_poly.pdbx_strand_id
1 'polypeptide(L)'
;MPHVEDEFCAKWQLDRPARLLLRELPPELREQAMLKFNPYGEVKHADYSKVFAAWTRRFRNMAKENAGEAEAEARENGRVPGTEKLRRREAREVQYLLEGLSPFARDICRAMVWCLDHADCAVEVSQRLLDSLTEKRLDAQSRSWRLCLISDILHNTATIYKPSANVYKREFETYLPVAFEQFHHLYKGAEVSLVQEVLRSWLDRAIFTPKFLKGLEASMKGIVSAEDFLPGRGAQLSDSLLAKLAEWQSQHFSQLEKICKYQGLNWDVQLSDKAKAMGGRFPEELRKKWLLDRLLTYELYALETKPLPELKKEITQAQIFNPELDGESLDSDDEAYMREVGAA
;
A
#
# COMPACT_ATOMS: atom_id res chain seq x y z
N MET A 1 -5.40 6.86 27.27
CA MET A 1 -5.22 7.74 26.10
C MET A 1 -6.48 8.56 25.79
N PRO A 2 -7.70 8.00 25.60
CA PRO A 2 -8.86 8.78 25.13
C PRO A 2 -9.23 9.94 26.07
N HIS A 3 -9.15 9.71 27.38
CA HIS A 3 -9.47 10.71 28.41
C HIS A 3 -8.60 11.97 28.34
N VAL A 4 -7.30 11.81 28.04
CA VAL A 4 -6.34 12.93 27.98
C VAL A 4 -6.56 13.78 26.72
N GLU A 5 -6.89 13.14 25.60
CA GLU A 5 -7.24 13.83 24.36
C GLU A 5 -8.55 14.61 24.51
N ASP A 6 -9.56 14.00 25.13
CA ASP A 6 -10.85 14.65 25.34
C ASP A 6 -10.73 15.83 26.34
N GLU A 7 -9.90 15.70 27.38
CA GLU A 7 -9.54 16.80 28.29
C GLU A 7 -8.84 17.95 27.56
N PHE A 8 -7.86 17.66 26.70
CA PHE A 8 -7.18 18.67 25.90
C PHE A 8 -8.15 19.39 24.96
N CYS A 9 -9.00 18.63 24.26
CA CYS A 9 -9.99 19.19 23.35
C CYS A 9 -11.04 20.03 24.09
N ALA A 10 -11.42 19.64 25.31
CA ALA A 10 -12.29 20.43 26.18
C ALA A 10 -11.61 21.72 26.65
N LYS A 11 -10.37 21.63 27.12
CA LYS A 11 -9.55 22.77 27.57
C LYS A 11 -9.46 23.86 26.51
N TRP A 12 -9.26 23.48 25.24
CA TRP A 12 -9.13 24.42 24.12
C TRP A 12 -10.40 24.58 23.28
N GLN A 13 -11.54 24.07 23.74
CA GLN A 13 -12.85 24.18 23.06
C GLN A 13 -12.79 23.82 21.56
N LEU A 14 -12.01 22.79 21.22
CA LEU A 14 -11.80 22.41 19.81
C LEU A 14 -13.09 21.88 19.21
N ASP A 15 -13.41 22.35 18.01
CA ASP A 15 -14.53 21.87 17.22
C ASP A 15 -14.26 20.47 16.64
N ARG A 16 -15.32 19.82 16.12
CA ARG A 16 -15.21 18.46 15.58
C ARG A 16 -14.12 18.32 14.51
N PRO A 17 -13.98 19.23 13.53
CA PRO A 17 -12.87 19.21 12.58
C PRO A 17 -11.48 19.27 13.23
N ALA A 18 -11.25 20.19 14.18
CA ALA A 18 -9.97 20.31 14.87
C ALA A 18 -9.62 19.07 15.70
N ARG A 19 -10.63 18.43 16.32
CA ARG A 19 -10.44 17.14 17.02
C ARG A 19 -10.03 16.02 16.08
N LEU A 20 -10.60 15.98 14.87
CA LEU A 20 -10.21 15.00 13.86
C LEU A 20 -8.75 15.20 13.44
N LEU A 21 -8.31 16.45 13.24
CA LEU A 21 -6.90 16.75 12.92
C LEU A 21 -5.92 16.24 13.99
N LEU A 22 -6.27 16.35 15.27
CA LEU A 22 -5.46 15.80 16.36
C LEU A 22 -5.42 14.27 16.31
N ARG A 23 -6.56 13.62 16.02
CA ARG A 23 -6.67 12.16 15.92
C ARG A 23 -6.00 11.58 14.68
N GLU A 24 -5.87 12.35 13.62
CA GLU A 24 -5.13 11.99 12.41
C GLU A 24 -3.61 11.99 12.61
N LEU A 25 -3.09 12.63 13.67
CA LEU A 25 -1.67 12.55 14.00
C LEU A 25 -1.30 11.17 14.57
N PRO A 26 -0.08 10.67 14.29
CA PRO A 26 0.51 9.53 14.98
C PRO A 26 0.46 9.71 16.50
N PRO A 27 0.34 8.61 17.29
CA PRO A 27 0.21 8.69 18.74
C PRO A 27 1.28 9.55 19.41
N GLU A 28 2.54 9.43 19.00
CA GLU A 28 3.65 10.18 19.60
C GLU A 28 3.59 11.67 19.24
N LEU A 29 3.21 11.99 18.00
CA LEU A 29 3.00 13.38 17.60
C LEU A 29 1.75 13.98 18.22
N ARG A 30 0.73 13.17 18.52
CA ARG A 30 -0.48 13.63 19.19
C ARG A 30 -0.16 14.08 20.61
N GLU A 31 0.59 13.29 21.36
CA GLU A 31 1.05 13.66 22.70
C GLU A 31 1.91 14.93 22.65
N GLN A 32 2.89 14.98 21.74
CA GLN A 32 3.70 16.19 21.55
C GLN A 32 2.88 17.40 21.10
N ALA A 33 1.86 17.20 20.26
CA ALA A 33 0.97 18.26 19.81
C ALA A 33 0.19 18.84 20.99
N MET A 34 -0.36 17.98 21.84
CA MET A 34 -1.08 18.39 23.05
C MET A 34 -0.17 19.11 24.06
N LEU A 35 1.09 18.69 24.18
CA LEU A 35 2.07 19.33 25.07
C LEU A 35 2.56 20.69 24.54
N LYS A 36 2.80 20.81 23.23
CA LYS A 36 3.44 21.98 22.62
C LYS A 36 2.44 23.05 22.17
N PHE A 37 1.17 22.70 21.96
CA PHE A 37 0.16 23.67 21.55
C PHE A 37 -0.19 24.60 22.71
N ASN A 38 0.16 25.87 22.54
CA ASN A 38 -0.22 26.95 23.44
C ASN A 38 -0.52 28.21 22.61
N PRO A 39 -1.80 28.51 22.31
CA PRO A 39 -2.18 29.73 21.63
C PRO A 39 -1.83 30.92 22.54
N TYR A 40 -1.03 31.86 22.02
CA TYR A 40 -0.58 33.05 22.73
C TYR A 40 -1.75 33.83 23.38
N GLY A 41 -1.45 34.59 24.44
CA GLY A 41 -2.40 35.18 25.40
C GLY A 41 -3.45 36.18 24.86
N GLU A 42 -3.54 36.40 23.56
CA GLU A 42 -4.51 37.33 22.94
C GLU A 42 -5.52 36.66 21.99
N VAL A 43 -5.50 35.32 21.87
CA VAL A 43 -6.44 34.61 20.98
C VAL A 43 -7.80 34.40 21.66
N LYS A 44 -8.86 34.86 21.00
CA LYS A 44 -10.25 34.61 21.44
C LYS A 44 -10.58 33.11 21.38
N HIS A 45 -11.32 32.62 22.36
CA HIS A 45 -11.73 31.21 22.43
C HIS A 45 -12.39 30.69 21.13
N ALA A 46 -13.20 31.52 20.46
CA ALA A 46 -13.86 31.17 19.20
C ALA A 46 -12.89 30.84 18.04
N ASP A 47 -11.64 31.30 18.12
CA ASP A 47 -10.63 31.08 17.08
C ASP A 47 -9.64 29.96 17.42
N TYR A 48 -9.76 29.31 18.60
CA TYR A 48 -8.86 28.24 19.01
C TYR A 48 -8.81 27.08 18.00
N SER A 49 -9.94 26.64 17.45
CA SER A 49 -9.96 25.59 16.43
C SER A 49 -9.18 25.98 15.16
N LYS A 50 -9.30 27.24 14.71
CA LYS A 50 -8.57 27.73 13.52
C LYS A 50 -7.08 27.82 13.78
N VAL A 51 -6.70 28.37 14.94
CA VAL A 51 -5.30 28.50 15.37
C VAL A 51 -4.68 27.12 15.57
N PHE A 52 -5.41 26.19 16.18
CA PHE A 52 -4.99 24.80 16.35
C PHE A 52 -4.81 24.10 15.00
N ALA A 53 -5.74 24.24 14.06
CA ALA A 53 -5.62 23.62 12.74
C ALA A 53 -4.40 24.15 11.96
N ALA A 54 -4.19 25.47 11.96
CA ALA A 54 -3.03 26.10 11.33
C ALA A 54 -1.70 25.69 11.99
N TRP A 55 -1.67 25.69 13.33
CA TRP A 55 -0.52 25.26 14.10
C TRP A 55 -0.20 23.78 13.86
N THR A 56 -1.20 22.90 13.86
CA THR A 56 -1.03 21.45 13.66
C THR A 56 -0.44 21.14 12.29
N ARG A 57 -0.85 21.86 11.24
CA ARG A 57 -0.25 21.74 9.90
C ARG A 57 1.23 22.13 9.91
N ARG A 58 1.59 23.23 10.59
CA ARG A 58 3.00 23.66 10.72
C ARG A 58 3.81 22.66 11.56
N PHE A 59 3.25 22.22 12.67
CA PHE A 59 3.85 21.21 13.55
C PHE A 59 4.18 19.93 12.78
N ARG A 60 3.25 19.47 11.93
CA ARG A 60 3.44 18.32 11.05
C ARG A 60 4.57 18.51 10.04
N ASN A 61 4.66 19.69 9.44
CA ASN A 61 5.74 20.00 8.48
C ASN A 61 7.10 20.06 9.18
N MET A 62 7.19 20.69 10.36
CA MET A 62 8.43 20.69 11.15
C MET A 62 8.84 19.29 11.58
N ALA A 63 7.89 18.44 11.99
CA ALA A 63 8.18 17.05 12.32
C ALA A 63 8.75 16.29 11.12
N LYS A 64 8.27 16.59 9.91
CA LYS A 64 8.79 16.02 8.66
C LYS A 64 10.20 16.52 8.32
N GLU A 65 10.46 17.81 8.50
CA GLU A 65 11.79 18.41 8.28
C GLU A 65 12.82 17.84 9.26
N ASN A 66 12.50 17.81 10.55
CA ASN A 66 13.35 17.21 11.59
C ASN A 66 13.64 15.72 11.32
N ALA A 67 12.65 14.97 10.80
CA ALA A 67 12.87 13.58 10.41
C ALA A 67 13.87 13.47 9.25
N GLY A 68 13.84 14.40 8.29
CA GLY A 68 14.82 14.48 7.20
C GLY A 68 16.23 14.81 7.67
N GLU A 69 16.36 15.74 8.61
CA GLU A 69 17.65 16.08 9.25
C GLU A 69 18.21 14.90 10.04
N ALA A 70 17.37 14.22 10.84
CA ALA A 70 17.77 13.01 11.57
C ALA A 70 18.20 11.86 10.63
N GLU A 71 17.56 11.71 9.46
CA GLU A 71 17.99 10.74 8.44
C GLU A 71 19.37 11.08 7.87
N ALA A 72 19.65 12.37 7.63
CA ALA A 72 20.93 12.85 7.14
C ALA A 72 22.04 12.64 8.17
N GLU A 73 21.79 12.98 9.44
CA GLU A 73 22.73 12.77 10.54
C GLU A 73 22.99 11.28 10.80
N ALA A 74 21.96 10.43 10.75
CA ALA A 74 22.12 8.99 10.87
C ALA A 74 23.02 8.43 9.76
N ARG A 75 22.85 8.89 8.52
CA ARG A 75 23.72 8.52 7.40
C ARG A 75 25.17 8.94 7.62
N GLU A 76 25.40 10.16 8.10
CA GLU A 76 26.75 10.67 8.41
C GLU A 76 27.43 9.83 9.50
N ASN A 77 26.67 9.43 10.52
CA ASN A 77 27.12 8.57 11.61
C ASN A 77 27.18 7.07 11.24
N GLY A 78 26.94 6.70 9.98
CA GLY A 78 26.94 5.31 9.52
C GLY A 78 25.80 4.44 10.07
N ARG A 79 24.79 5.04 10.72
CA ARG A 79 23.59 4.34 11.20
C ARG A 79 22.60 4.18 10.05
N VAL A 80 22.20 2.94 9.80
CA VAL A 80 21.19 2.63 8.78
C VAL A 80 19.81 2.54 9.46
N PRO A 81 18.83 3.39 9.10
CA PRO A 81 17.50 3.36 9.70
C PRO A 81 16.84 1.98 9.60
N GLY A 82 16.08 1.60 10.62
CA GLY A 82 15.32 0.33 10.66
C GLY A 82 16.16 -0.94 10.87
N THR A 83 17.48 -0.83 11.11
CA THR A 83 18.39 -1.98 11.24
C THR A 83 18.69 -2.41 12.67
N GLU A 84 18.07 -1.78 13.66
CA GLU A 84 18.15 -2.25 15.04
C GLU A 84 17.57 -3.66 15.19
N LYS A 85 17.91 -4.33 16.29
CA LYS A 85 17.52 -5.71 16.56
C LYS A 85 16.53 -5.77 17.71
N LEU A 86 15.49 -6.59 17.53
CA LEU A 86 14.52 -6.84 18.57
C LEU A 86 15.18 -7.53 19.75
N ARG A 87 14.84 -7.10 20.95
CA ARG A 87 15.19 -7.83 22.18
C ARG A 87 14.46 -9.17 22.19
N ARG A 88 15.01 -10.15 22.92
CA ARG A 88 14.39 -11.49 23.05
C ARG A 88 12.92 -11.45 23.50
N ARG A 89 12.56 -10.46 24.32
CA ARG A 89 11.18 -10.26 24.78
C ARG A 89 10.29 -9.76 23.65
N GLU A 90 10.68 -8.69 22.96
CA GLU A 90 9.96 -8.10 21.82
C GLU A 90 9.79 -9.12 20.68
N ALA A 91 10.83 -9.93 20.41
CA ALA A 91 10.77 -11.02 19.43
C ALA A 91 9.72 -12.09 19.77
N ARG A 92 9.44 -12.34 21.07
CA ARG A 92 8.34 -13.22 21.49
C ARG A 92 6.98 -12.50 21.43
N GLU A 93 6.95 -11.21 21.74
CA GLU A 93 5.73 -10.41 21.70
C GLU A 93 5.16 -10.33 20.28
N VAL A 94 5.98 -10.07 19.26
CA VAL A 94 5.51 -10.07 17.87
C VAL A 94 5.01 -11.43 17.42
N GLN A 95 5.66 -12.51 17.84
CA GLN A 95 5.21 -13.87 17.55
C GLN A 95 3.84 -14.14 18.17
N TYR A 96 3.65 -13.77 19.44
CA TYR A 96 2.37 -13.90 20.12
C TYR A 96 1.26 -13.06 19.45
N LEU A 97 1.58 -11.84 19.00
CA LEU A 97 0.64 -11.00 18.27
C LEU A 97 0.22 -11.66 16.94
N LEU A 98 1.16 -12.30 16.23
CA LEU A 98 0.89 -13.00 14.96
C LEU A 98 0.05 -14.27 15.13
N GLU A 99 0.22 -14.97 16.25
CA GLU A 99 -0.59 -16.14 16.62
C GLU A 99 -2.00 -15.73 17.07
N GLY A 100 -2.14 -14.54 17.66
CA GLY A 100 -3.41 -13.99 18.14
C GLY A 100 -4.20 -13.19 17.11
N LEU A 101 -3.76 -13.11 15.85
CA LEU A 101 -4.52 -12.41 14.80
C LEU A 101 -5.86 -13.10 14.55
N SER A 102 -6.87 -12.29 14.25
CA SER A 102 -8.25 -12.71 14.09
C SER A 102 -8.94 -11.79 13.06
N PRO A 103 -10.21 -12.06 12.67
CA PRO A 103 -10.92 -11.18 11.75
C PRO A 103 -11.34 -9.85 12.40
N PHE A 104 -11.12 -9.67 13.71
CA PHE A 104 -11.45 -8.44 14.40
C PHE A 104 -10.38 -7.37 14.14
N ALA A 105 -10.82 -6.22 13.61
CA ALA A 105 -9.96 -5.08 13.32
C ALA A 105 -9.10 -4.63 14.53
N ARG A 106 -9.60 -4.81 15.76
CA ARG A 106 -8.84 -4.46 16.98
C ARG A 106 -7.53 -5.26 17.12
N ASP A 107 -7.53 -6.53 16.71
CA ASP A 107 -6.39 -7.43 16.92
C ASP A 107 -5.29 -7.12 15.88
N ILE A 108 -5.70 -6.85 14.64
CA ILE A 108 -4.82 -6.34 13.57
C ILE A 108 -4.27 -4.96 13.93
N CYS A 109 -5.14 -4.03 14.35
CA CYS A 109 -4.75 -2.68 14.77
C CYS A 109 -3.73 -2.70 15.90
N ARG A 110 -3.95 -3.55 16.93
CA ARG A 110 -3.00 -3.72 18.04
C ARG A 110 -1.63 -4.19 17.55
N ALA A 111 -1.59 -5.18 16.66
CA ALA A 111 -0.33 -5.67 16.10
C ALA A 111 0.35 -4.61 15.23
N MET A 112 -0.41 -3.86 14.43
CA MET A 112 0.10 -2.77 13.60
C MET A 112 0.74 -1.67 14.43
N VAL A 113 0.06 -1.20 15.50
CA VAL A 113 0.62 -0.19 16.41
C VAL A 113 1.95 -0.67 16.98
N TRP A 114 2.01 -1.93 17.45
CA TRP A 114 3.25 -2.51 17.96
C TRP A 114 4.37 -2.48 16.91
N CYS A 115 4.09 -2.83 15.65
CA CYS A 115 5.09 -2.77 14.57
C CYS A 115 5.59 -1.34 14.32
N LEU A 116 4.70 -0.35 14.30
CA LEU A 116 5.08 1.05 14.06
C LEU A 116 5.87 1.65 15.24
N ASP A 117 5.53 1.28 16.48
CA ASP A 117 6.29 1.67 17.67
C ASP A 117 7.72 1.13 17.64
N HIS A 118 7.94 -0.03 17.02
CA HIS A 118 9.24 -0.69 16.85
C HIS A 118 9.86 -0.47 15.45
N ALA A 119 9.54 0.66 14.79
CA ALA A 119 10.03 0.95 13.44
C ALA A 119 11.57 0.96 13.32
N ASP A 120 12.31 1.23 14.40
CA ASP A 120 13.79 1.16 14.39
C ASP A 120 14.33 -0.25 14.14
N CYS A 121 13.50 -1.27 14.35
CA CYS A 121 13.76 -2.67 14.01
C CYS A 121 13.05 -3.13 12.71
N ALA A 122 12.60 -2.20 11.86
CA ALA A 122 11.73 -2.48 10.72
C ALA A 122 12.25 -3.60 9.78
N VAL A 123 13.57 -3.75 9.59
CA VAL A 123 14.13 -4.84 8.78
C VAL A 123 13.81 -6.20 9.41
N GLU A 124 14.10 -6.37 10.70
CA GLU A 124 13.81 -7.64 11.38
C GLU A 124 12.31 -7.90 11.52
N VAL A 125 11.52 -6.86 11.84
CA VAL A 125 10.05 -6.98 11.94
C VAL A 125 9.45 -7.39 10.58
N SER A 126 9.85 -6.73 9.49
CA SER A 126 9.37 -7.05 8.14
C SER A 126 9.67 -8.50 7.77
N GLN A 127 10.90 -8.95 8.03
CA GLN A 127 11.31 -10.34 7.77
C GLN A 127 10.41 -11.33 8.53
N ARG A 128 10.17 -11.12 9.84
CA ARG A 128 9.29 -11.98 10.63
C ARG A 128 7.86 -12.01 10.09
N LEU A 129 7.31 -10.85 9.69
CA LEU A 129 5.97 -10.77 9.09
C LEU A 129 5.90 -11.53 7.76
N LEU A 130 6.90 -11.37 6.89
CA LEU A 130 6.97 -12.05 5.61
C LEU A 130 7.16 -13.56 5.75
N ASP A 131 8.05 -14.00 6.64
CA ASP A 131 8.24 -15.42 6.97
C ASP A 131 6.92 -16.04 7.47
N SER A 132 6.20 -15.29 8.31
CA SER A 132 4.90 -15.71 8.84
C SER A 132 3.82 -15.89 7.75
N LEU A 133 3.90 -15.17 6.61
CA LEU A 133 2.99 -15.40 5.48
C LEU A 133 3.22 -16.75 4.81
N THR A 134 4.45 -17.26 4.84
CA THR A 134 4.83 -18.49 4.13
C THR A 134 4.89 -19.71 5.05
N GLU A 135 4.43 -19.55 6.30
CA GLU A 135 4.38 -20.63 7.28
C GLU A 135 3.45 -21.77 6.79
N LYS A 136 4.02 -22.97 6.66
CA LYS A 136 3.34 -24.13 6.05
C LYS A 136 2.14 -24.65 6.84
N ARG A 137 2.15 -24.50 8.18
CA ARG A 137 1.10 -25.01 9.07
C ARG A 137 -0.08 -24.05 9.21
N LEU A 138 0.03 -22.85 8.67
CA LEU A 138 -0.99 -21.81 8.76
C LEU A 138 -2.08 -22.04 7.71
N ASP A 139 -3.35 -21.90 8.10
CA ASP A 139 -4.47 -21.93 7.15
C ASP A 139 -4.52 -20.66 6.28
N ALA A 140 -5.27 -20.70 5.18
CA ALA A 140 -5.40 -19.60 4.23
C ALA A 140 -6.02 -18.32 4.83
N GLN A 141 -6.94 -18.47 5.78
CA GLN A 141 -7.66 -17.35 6.39
C GLN A 141 -6.73 -16.59 7.35
N SER A 142 -6.03 -17.30 8.22
CA SER A 142 -5.04 -16.75 9.15
C SER A 142 -3.89 -16.07 8.41
N ARG A 143 -3.49 -16.62 7.26
CA ARG A 143 -2.52 -16.00 6.36
C ARG A 143 -3.03 -14.68 5.77
N SER A 144 -4.31 -14.63 5.42
CA SER A 144 -4.95 -13.40 4.93
C SER A 144 -4.94 -12.31 6.01
N TRP A 145 -5.17 -12.64 7.28
CA TRP A 145 -5.07 -11.67 8.38
C TRP A 145 -3.65 -11.12 8.58
N ARG A 146 -2.62 -11.98 8.43
CA ARG A 146 -1.21 -11.53 8.43
C ARG A 146 -0.92 -10.58 7.27
N LEU A 147 -1.51 -10.81 6.10
CA LEU A 147 -1.41 -9.88 4.95
C LEU A 147 -2.15 -8.56 5.22
N CYS A 148 -3.32 -8.60 5.87
CA CYS A 148 -4.01 -7.38 6.31
C CYS A 148 -3.17 -6.56 7.29
N LEU A 149 -2.44 -7.20 8.23
CA LEU A 149 -1.50 -6.51 9.10
C LEU A 149 -0.39 -5.79 8.30
N ILE A 150 0.23 -6.47 7.32
CA ILE A 150 1.24 -5.84 6.44
C ILE A 150 0.64 -4.67 5.67
N SER A 151 -0.60 -4.82 5.19
CA SER A 151 -1.34 -3.74 4.53
C SER A 151 -1.52 -2.54 5.45
N ASP A 152 -2.02 -2.75 6.67
CA ASP A 152 -2.24 -1.69 7.66
C ASP A 152 -0.92 -0.96 8.00
N ILE A 153 0.19 -1.69 8.11
CA ILE A 153 1.52 -1.07 8.28
C ILE A 153 1.83 -0.17 7.07
N LEU A 154 1.72 -0.66 5.84
CA LEU A 154 2.01 0.10 4.62
C LEU A 154 1.14 1.38 4.49
N HIS A 155 -0.14 1.30 4.83
CA HIS A 155 -1.05 2.46 4.80
C HIS A 155 -0.65 3.52 5.83
N ASN A 156 -0.14 3.08 6.99
CA ASN A 156 0.18 3.97 8.10
C ASN A 156 1.64 4.46 8.13
N THR A 157 2.58 3.78 7.46
CA THR A 157 4.01 4.15 7.50
C THR A 157 4.27 5.58 7.04
N ALA A 158 3.51 6.08 6.06
CA ALA A 158 3.65 7.46 5.55
C ALA A 158 3.16 8.53 6.55
N THR A 159 2.38 8.13 7.57
CA THR A 159 1.94 9.03 8.64
C THR A 159 2.99 9.14 9.75
N ILE A 160 3.89 8.18 9.87
CA ILE A 160 4.92 8.13 10.91
C ILE A 160 6.16 8.92 10.45
N TYR A 161 6.46 10.01 11.14
CA TYR A 161 7.63 10.86 10.87
C TYR A 161 8.91 10.29 11.50
N LYS A 162 9.16 8.99 11.30
CA LYS A 162 10.42 8.31 11.64
C LYS A 162 11.00 7.76 10.34
N PRO A 163 12.26 8.06 9.97
CA PRO A 163 12.90 7.51 8.77
C PRO A 163 12.84 5.98 8.72
N SER A 164 12.99 5.33 9.88
CA SER A 164 12.88 3.89 10.05
C SER A 164 11.51 3.32 9.64
N ALA A 165 10.42 4.10 9.69
CA ALA A 165 9.10 3.62 9.25
C ALA A 165 9.01 3.42 7.73
N ASN A 166 9.72 4.24 6.94
CA ASN A 166 9.76 4.07 5.47
C ASN A 166 10.48 2.79 5.04
N VAL A 167 11.27 2.20 5.94
CA VAL A 167 11.95 0.92 5.70
C VAL A 167 10.94 -0.21 5.49
N TYR A 168 9.81 -0.21 6.20
CA TYR A 168 8.76 -1.22 6.00
C TYR A 168 8.33 -1.32 4.53
N LYS A 169 8.03 -0.19 3.87
CA LYS A 169 7.65 -0.18 2.46
C LYS A 169 8.75 -0.80 1.58
N ARG A 170 10.01 -0.42 1.80
CA ARG A 170 11.15 -0.93 1.04
C ARG A 170 11.29 -2.45 1.19
N GLU A 171 11.23 -2.94 2.43
CA GLU A 171 11.36 -4.38 2.72
C GLU A 171 10.20 -5.17 2.11
N PHE A 172 8.96 -4.72 2.32
CA PHE A 172 7.79 -5.38 1.75
C PHE A 172 7.80 -5.35 0.21
N GLU A 173 8.14 -4.23 -0.42
CA GLU A 173 8.27 -4.14 -1.89
C GLU A 173 9.32 -5.13 -2.44
N THR A 174 10.39 -5.35 -1.68
CA THR A 174 11.48 -6.26 -2.07
C THR A 174 11.08 -7.73 -1.95
N TYR A 175 10.36 -8.10 -0.88
CA TYR A 175 10.18 -9.50 -0.50
C TYR A 175 8.74 -10.04 -0.69
N LEU A 176 7.72 -9.19 -0.84
CA LEU A 176 6.36 -9.63 -1.17
C LEU A 176 6.31 -10.51 -2.43
N PRO A 177 7.06 -10.23 -3.53
CA PRO A 177 7.04 -11.11 -4.69
C PRO A 177 7.44 -12.55 -4.39
N VAL A 178 8.37 -12.77 -3.45
CA VAL A 178 8.78 -14.12 -3.02
C VAL A 178 7.65 -14.82 -2.27
N ALA A 179 6.94 -14.10 -1.39
CA ALA A 179 5.80 -14.65 -0.65
C ALA A 179 4.61 -14.98 -1.57
N PHE A 180 4.29 -14.08 -2.50
CA PHE A 180 3.18 -14.24 -3.45
C PHE A 180 3.39 -15.39 -4.44
N GLU A 181 4.64 -15.68 -4.82
CA GLU A 181 4.93 -16.88 -5.62
C GLU A 181 4.56 -18.17 -4.86
N GLN A 182 4.79 -18.23 -3.55
CA GLN A 182 4.40 -19.38 -2.71
C GLN A 182 2.89 -19.47 -2.49
N PHE A 183 2.16 -18.35 -2.60
CA PHE A 183 0.71 -18.31 -2.40
C PHE A 183 -0.04 -19.21 -3.39
N HIS A 184 0.52 -19.46 -4.58
CA HIS A 184 -0.04 -20.42 -5.53
C HIS A 184 -0.34 -21.78 -4.88
N HIS A 185 0.59 -22.28 -4.05
CA HIS A 185 0.40 -23.54 -3.34
C HIS A 185 -0.36 -23.36 -2.02
N LEU A 186 -0.08 -22.28 -1.28
CA LEU A 186 -0.64 -22.05 0.06
C LEU A 186 -2.13 -21.69 0.07
N TYR A 187 -2.66 -21.14 -1.03
CA TYR A 187 -4.07 -20.80 -1.21
C TYR A 187 -4.79 -21.72 -2.20
N LYS A 188 -4.18 -22.85 -2.59
CA LYS A 188 -4.77 -23.76 -3.57
C LYS A 188 -6.13 -24.28 -3.05
N GLY A 189 -7.20 -23.97 -3.79
CA GLY A 189 -8.56 -24.37 -3.41
C GLY A 189 -9.20 -23.53 -2.29
N ALA A 190 -8.58 -22.41 -1.90
CA ALA A 190 -9.12 -21.46 -0.93
C ALA A 190 -9.64 -20.20 -1.63
N GLU A 191 -10.57 -19.50 -0.97
CA GLU A 191 -11.01 -18.18 -1.40
C GLU A 191 -9.90 -17.15 -1.13
N VAL A 192 -9.68 -16.25 -2.09
CA VAL A 192 -8.62 -15.22 -2.03
C VAL A 192 -9.19 -13.79 -1.99
N SER A 193 -10.46 -13.63 -1.60
CA SER A 193 -11.17 -12.34 -1.59
C SER A 193 -10.44 -11.27 -0.79
N LEU A 194 -10.00 -11.59 0.43
CA LEU A 194 -9.21 -10.67 1.26
C LEU A 194 -7.88 -10.27 0.61
N VAL A 195 -7.20 -11.19 -0.08
CA VAL A 195 -5.97 -10.86 -0.80
C VAL A 195 -6.26 -9.86 -1.92
N GLN A 196 -7.35 -10.06 -2.66
CA GLN A 196 -7.79 -9.16 -3.72
C GLN A 196 -8.19 -7.79 -3.17
N GLU A 197 -8.88 -7.73 -2.03
CA GLU A 197 -9.21 -6.48 -1.35
C GLU A 197 -7.96 -5.71 -0.89
N VAL A 198 -6.97 -6.41 -0.34
CA VAL A 198 -5.68 -5.82 0.03
C VAL A 198 -4.98 -5.23 -1.19
N LEU A 199 -4.86 -5.99 -2.29
CA LEU A 199 -4.22 -5.52 -3.52
C LEU A 199 -4.94 -4.31 -4.12
N ARG A 200 -6.27 -4.30 -4.13
CA ARG A 200 -7.07 -3.13 -4.53
C ARG A 200 -6.78 -1.92 -3.64
N SER A 201 -6.72 -2.12 -2.31
CA SER A 201 -6.40 -1.02 -1.40
C SER A 201 -5.02 -0.41 -1.68
N TRP A 202 -4.04 -1.24 -2.06
CA TRP A 202 -2.69 -0.78 -2.41
C TRP A 202 -2.67 -0.02 -3.74
N LEU A 203 -3.53 -0.40 -4.69
CA LEU A 203 -3.73 0.31 -5.94
C LEU A 203 -4.40 1.67 -5.70
N ASP A 204 -5.52 1.68 -4.97
CA ASP A 204 -6.34 2.87 -4.73
C ASP A 204 -5.58 3.96 -3.96
N ARG A 205 -4.71 3.53 -3.03
CA ARG A 205 -3.84 4.44 -2.26
C ARG A 205 -2.47 4.69 -2.90
N ALA A 206 -2.24 4.16 -4.10
CA ALA A 206 -0.98 4.28 -4.83
C ALA A 206 0.26 3.87 -4.00
N ILE A 207 0.11 2.85 -3.13
CA ILE A 207 1.21 2.29 -2.34
C ILE A 207 2.21 1.60 -3.28
N PHE A 208 1.68 0.87 -4.26
CA PHE A 208 2.44 0.21 -5.31
C PHE A 208 1.88 0.55 -6.69
N THR A 209 2.70 0.37 -7.72
CA THR A 209 2.28 0.64 -9.10
C THR A 209 1.32 -0.45 -9.61
N PRO A 210 0.46 -0.14 -10.60
CA PRO A 210 -0.41 -1.15 -11.21
C PRO A 210 0.36 -2.34 -11.78
N LYS A 211 1.55 -2.10 -12.37
CA LYS A 211 2.41 -3.15 -12.92
C LYS A 211 2.95 -4.07 -11.82
N PHE A 212 3.38 -3.50 -10.70
CA PHE A 212 3.86 -4.27 -9.55
C PHE A 212 2.78 -5.19 -8.99
N LEU A 213 1.59 -4.66 -8.75
CA LEU A 213 0.46 -5.45 -8.23
C LEU A 213 0.05 -6.56 -9.21
N LYS A 214 0.07 -6.28 -10.52
CA LYS A 214 -0.23 -7.27 -11.54
C LYS A 214 0.74 -8.46 -11.55
N GLY A 215 2.02 -8.25 -11.24
CA GLY A 215 2.98 -9.35 -11.12
C GLY A 215 2.81 -10.17 -9.84
N LEU A 216 2.39 -9.55 -8.74
CA LEU A 216 2.00 -10.28 -7.54
C LEU A 216 0.83 -11.23 -7.84
N GLU A 217 -0.22 -10.73 -8.50
CA GLU A 217 -1.37 -11.53 -8.91
C GLU A 217 -1.01 -12.66 -9.87
N ALA A 218 -0.21 -12.37 -10.90
CA ALA A 218 0.26 -13.36 -11.86
C ALA A 218 1.01 -14.50 -11.16
N SER A 219 1.88 -14.17 -10.19
CA SER A 219 2.68 -15.14 -9.44
C SER A 219 1.81 -16.10 -8.62
N MET A 220 0.64 -15.65 -8.12
CA MET A 220 -0.31 -16.52 -7.40
C MET A 220 -1.00 -17.55 -8.30
N LYS A 221 -1.08 -17.30 -9.61
CA LYS A 221 -1.65 -18.26 -10.57
C LYS A 221 -0.73 -19.44 -10.86
N GLY A 222 0.56 -19.30 -10.50
CA GLY A 222 1.59 -20.31 -10.71
C GLY A 222 2.50 -19.94 -11.87
N ILE A 223 3.80 -20.16 -11.68
CA ILE A 223 4.81 -19.86 -12.70
C ILE A 223 4.78 -20.93 -13.79
N VAL A 224 4.65 -20.49 -15.04
CA VAL A 224 4.75 -21.35 -16.23
C VAL A 224 6.17 -21.39 -16.75
N SER A 225 6.59 -22.50 -17.36
CA SER A 225 7.89 -22.52 -18.02
C SER A 225 7.78 -22.03 -19.46
N ALA A 226 8.70 -21.17 -19.89
CA ALA A 226 8.80 -20.79 -21.29
C ALA A 226 9.07 -21.97 -22.23
N GLU A 227 9.66 -23.06 -21.72
CA GLU A 227 9.92 -24.29 -22.47
C GLU A 227 8.64 -25.06 -22.81
N ASP A 228 7.58 -24.90 -22.01
CA ASP A 228 6.29 -25.56 -22.24
C ASP A 228 5.60 -25.06 -23.52
N PHE A 229 6.04 -23.90 -24.03
CA PHE A 229 5.53 -23.25 -25.22
C PHE A 229 6.43 -23.39 -26.45
N LEU A 230 7.46 -24.25 -26.38
CA LEU A 230 8.28 -24.58 -27.53
C LEU A 230 7.44 -25.27 -28.62
N PRO A 231 7.79 -25.08 -29.91
CA PRO A 231 7.08 -25.73 -31.02
C PRO A 231 6.94 -27.23 -30.80
N GLY A 232 5.69 -27.73 -30.82
CA GLY A 232 5.37 -29.15 -30.69
C GLY A 232 5.13 -29.67 -29.27
N ARG A 233 5.14 -28.83 -28.21
CA ARG A 233 4.89 -29.27 -26.82
C ARG A 233 3.63 -28.71 -26.14
N GLY A 234 2.80 -27.90 -26.79
CA GLY A 234 1.59 -27.38 -26.14
C GLY A 234 0.88 -26.23 -26.86
N ALA A 235 0.30 -25.33 -26.06
CA ALA A 235 -0.39 -24.12 -26.54
C ALA A 235 0.59 -23.19 -27.27
N GLN A 236 0.17 -22.64 -28.41
CA GLN A 236 0.99 -21.71 -29.17
C GLN A 236 0.91 -20.30 -28.58
N LEU A 237 2.08 -19.67 -28.38
CA LEU A 237 2.17 -18.25 -28.06
C LEU A 237 1.82 -17.42 -29.30
N SER A 238 1.25 -16.23 -29.08
CA SER A 238 1.07 -15.27 -30.18
C SER A 238 2.41 -14.76 -30.69
N ASP A 239 2.45 -14.35 -31.96
CA ASP A 239 3.66 -13.78 -32.59
C ASP A 239 4.24 -12.60 -31.79
N SER A 240 3.37 -11.79 -31.19
CA SER A 240 3.76 -10.67 -30.33
C SER A 240 4.50 -11.12 -29.05
N LEU A 241 4.07 -12.23 -28.43
CA LEU A 241 4.74 -12.79 -27.25
C LEU A 241 6.04 -13.48 -27.64
N LEU A 242 6.07 -14.16 -28.78
CA LEU A 242 7.30 -14.77 -29.31
C LEU A 242 8.37 -13.71 -29.58
N ALA A 243 8.00 -12.59 -30.21
CA ALA A 243 8.91 -11.47 -30.44
C ALA A 243 9.45 -10.89 -29.12
N LYS A 244 8.58 -10.71 -28.12
CA LYS A 244 8.95 -10.19 -26.80
C LYS A 244 9.84 -11.16 -26.02
N LEU A 245 9.58 -12.46 -26.11
CA LEU A 245 10.43 -13.49 -25.50
C LEU A 245 11.82 -13.51 -26.15
N ALA A 246 11.90 -13.41 -27.48
CA ALA A 246 13.16 -13.32 -28.20
C ALA A 246 13.95 -12.05 -27.82
N GLU A 247 13.27 -10.91 -27.68
CA GLU A 247 13.86 -9.67 -27.17
C GLU A 247 14.48 -9.89 -25.79
N TRP A 248 13.74 -10.46 -24.84
CA TRP A 248 14.24 -10.74 -23.49
C TRP A 248 15.37 -11.77 -23.44
N GLN A 249 15.33 -12.80 -24.29
CA GLN A 249 16.41 -13.80 -24.39
C GLN A 249 17.74 -13.17 -24.82
N SER A 250 17.70 -12.10 -25.62
CA SER A 250 18.89 -11.35 -26.03
C SER A 250 19.49 -10.48 -24.90
N GLN A 251 18.72 -10.20 -23.85
CA GLN A 251 19.15 -9.34 -22.75
C GLN A 251 20.06 -10.06 -21.74
N HIS A 252 20.90 -9.29 -21.07
CA HIS A 252 21.64 -9.77 -19.91
C HIS A 252 20.70 -9.98 -18.70
N PHE A 253 21.00 -10.94 -17.83
CA PHE A 253 20.11 -11.29 -16.70
C PHE A 253 19.82 -10.10 -15.78
N SER A 254 20.79 -9.20 -15.53
CA SER A 254 20.58 -8.02 -14.69
C SER A 254 19.54 -7.05 -15.24
N GLN A 255 19.35 -7.01 -16.56
CA GLN A 255 18.27 -6.23 -17.16
C GLN A 255 16.92 -6.90 -16.93
N LEU A 256 16.86 -8.22 -17.05
CA LEU A 256 15.66 -9.01 -16.74
C LEU A 256 15.28 -8.88 -15.26
N GLU A 257 16.24 -8.89 -14.33
CA GLU A 257 16.01 -8.65 -12.90
C GLU A 257 15.34 -7.30 -12.65
N LYS A 258 15.80 -6.23 -13.33
CA LYS A 258 15.18 -4.90 -13.23
C LYS A 258 13.74 -4.91 -13.73
N ILE A 259 13.46 -5.58 -14.84
CA ILE A 259 12.11 -5.69 -15.41
C ILE A 259 11.21 -6.46 -14.44
N CYS A 260 11.65 -7.61 -13.94
CA CYS A 260 10.92 -8.41 -12.96
C CYS A 260 10.61 -7.60 -11.69
N LYS A 261 11.63 -6.93 -11.14
CA LYS A 261 11.48 -6.08 -9.95
C LYS A 261 10.42 -4.99 -10.15
N TYR A 262 10.49 -4.28 -11.28
CA TYR A 262 9.52 -3.23 -11.62
C TYR A 262 8.10 -3.77 -11.81
N GLN A 263 7.97 -4.99 -12.32
CA GLN A 263 6.69 -5.69 -12.49
C GLN A 263 6.21 -6.41 -11.23
N GLY A 264 6.90 -6.31 -10.08
CA GLY A 264 6.50 -7.00 -8.85
C GLY A 264 6.62 -8.52 -8.94
N LEU A 265 7.49 -9.00 -9.80
CA LEU A 265 7.86 -10.41 -9.91
C LEU A 265 9.07 -10.69 -9.03
N ASN A 266 9.16 -11.93 -8.56
CA ASN A 266 10.34 -12.39 -7.85
C ASN A 266 11.55 -12.29 -8.78
N TRP A 267 12.49 -11.41 -8.45
CA TRP A 267 13.63 -11.07 -9.29
C TRP A 267 14.95 -11.57 -8.71
N ASP A 268 15.03 -11.72 -7.39
CA ASP A 268 16.24 -12.16 -6.71
C ASP A 268 16.29 -13.68 -6.68
N VAL A 269 17.08 -14.23 -7.60
CA VAL A 269 17.26 -15.67 -7.74
C VAL A 269 17.86 -16.30 -6.49
N GLN A 270 18.64 -15.57 -5.69
CA GLN A 270 19.22 -16.08 -4.45
C GLN A 270 18.16 -16.34 -3.37
N LEU A 271 17.01 -15.69 -3.46
CA LEU A 271 15.88 -15.93 -2.56
C LEU A 271 15.11 -17.21 -2.91
N SER A 272 15.31 -17.76 -4.11
CA SER A 272 14.65 -18.99 -4.55
C SER A 272 15.19 -20.23 -3.84
N ASP A 273 14.29 -21.19 -3.57
CA ASP A 273 14.67 -22.49 -2.97
C ASP A 273 15.66 -23.26 -3.84
N LYS A 274 15.57 -23.11 -5.18
CA LYS A 274 16.50 -23.73 -6.14
C LYS A 274 17.93 -23.18 -5.97
N ALA A 275 18.10 -21.88 -5.75
CA ALA A 275 19.43 -21.30 -5.53
C ALA A 275 20.02 -21.71 -4.17
N LYS A 276 19.17 -21.77 -3.13
CA LYS A 276 19.57 -22.27 -1.81
C LYS A 276 20.05 -23.73 -1.88
N ALA A 277 19.34 -24.58 -2.63
CA ALA A 277 19.72 -25.98 -2.84
C ALA A 277 21.05 -26.15 -3.59
N MET A 278 21.44 -25.19 -4.43
CA MET A 278 22.70 -25.19 -5.18
C MET A 278 23.86 -24.44 -4.47
N GLY A 279 23.70 -24.10 -3.18
CA GLY A 279 24.77 -23.46 -2.40
C GLY A 279 25.20 -22.09 -2.97
N GLY A 280 24.28 -21.36 -3.61
CA GLY A 280 24.52 -20.01 -4.16
C GLY A 280 25.24 -19.97 -5.52
N ARG A 281 25.71 -21.10 -6.05
CA ARG A 281 26.24 -21.19 -7.43
C ARG A 281 25.11 -21.42 -8.41
N PHE A 282 24.48 -20.33 -8.85
CA PHE A 282 23.44 -20.35 -9.87
C PHE A 282 24.02 -19.92 -11.23
N PRO A 283 24.16 -20.83 -12.22
CA PRO A 283 24.62 -20.52 -13.57
C PRO A 283 23.80 -19.39 -14.22
N GLU A 284 24.45 -18.59 -15.07
CA GLU A 284 23.81 -17.45 -15.74
C GLU A 284 22.62 -17.88 -16.60
N GLU A 285 22.75 -18.99 -17.31
CA GLU A 285 21.76 -19.55 -18.21
C GLU A 285 20.50 -19.96 -17.44
N LEU A 286 20.70 -20.61 -16.28
CA LEU A 286 19.60 -20.94 -15.38
C LEU A 286 18.96 -19.67 -14.80
N ARG A 287 19.76 -18.64 -14.50
CA ARG A 287 19.24 -17.35 -13.99
C ARG A 287 18.34 -16.69 -15.03
N LYS A 288 18.79 -16.62 -16.28
CA LYS A 288 17.99 -16.09 -17.39
C LYS A 288 16.70 -16.88 -17.56
N LYS A 289 16.79 -18.21 -17.65
CA LYS A 289 15.61 -19.07 -17.76
C LYS A 289 14.58 -18.81 -16.65
N TRP A 290 15.05 -18.76 -15.41
CA TRP A 290 14.20 -18.53 -14.24
C TRP A 290 13.48 -17.17 -14.28
N LEU A 291 14.14 -16.12 -14.77
CA LEU A 291 13.52 -14.80 -14.94
C LEU A 291 12.53 -14.79 -16.11
N LEU A 292 12.86 -15.44 -17.23
CA LEU A 292 12.00 -15.53 -18.41
C LEU A 292 10.67 -16.25 -18.10
N ASP A 293 10.70 -17.32 -17.31
CA ASP A 293 9.48 -18.04 -16.87
C ASP A 293 8.49 -17.09 -16.16
N ARG A 294 9.00 -16.19 -15.30
CA ARG A 294 8.18 -15.20 -14.57
C ARG A 294 7.66 -14.09 -15.48
N LEU A 295 8.51 -13.57 -16.37
CA LEU A 295 8.12 -12.55 -17.33
C LEU A 295 7.03 -13.07 -18.29
N LEU A 296 7.16 -14.31 -18.76
CA LEU A 296 6.15 -14.95 -19.59
C LEU A 296 4.84 -15.13 -18.81
N THR A 297 4.92 -15.62 -17.56
CA THR A 297 3.75 -15.76 -16.68
C THR A 297 3.00 -14.43 -16.53
N TYR A 298 3.74 -13.34 -16.31
CA TYR A 298 3.17 -11.99 -16.22
C TYR A 298 2.41 -11.60 -17.50
N GLU A 299 3.00 -11.82 -18.68
CA GLU A 299 2.37 -11.42 -19.93
C GLU A 299 1.14 -12.24 -20.28
N LEU A 300 1.19 -13.55 -20.04
CA LEU A 300 0.02 -14.43 -20.22
C LEU A 300 -1.12 -13.99 -19.31
N TYR A 301 -0.85 -13.78 -18.02
CA TYR A 301 -1.83 -13.26 -17.08
C TYR A 301 -2.32 -11.87 -17.50
N ALA A 302 -1.45 -11.02 -18.04
CA ALA A 302 -1.81 -9.68 -18.44
C ALA A 302 -2.74 -9.63 -19.65
N LEU A 303 -2.63 -10.59 -20.56
CA LEU A 303 -3.54 -10.77 -21.69
C LEU A 303 -4.89 -11.35 -21.24
N GLU A 304 -4.88 -12.35 -20.35
CA GLU A 304 -6.09 -12.97 -19.81
C GLU A 304 -6.95 -11.98 -19.03
N THR A 305 -6.32 -11.11 -18.25
CA THR A 305 -6.98 -10.11 -17.39
C THR A 305 -7.14 -8.74 -18.04
N LYS A 306 -6.90 -8.64 -19.35
CA LYS A 306 -7.10 -7.37 -20.05
C LYS A 306 -8.59 -7.01 -19.97
N PRO A 307 -8.96 -5.84 -19.41
CA PRO A 307 -10.36 -5.45 -19.37
C PRO A 307 -10.89 -5.46 -20.81
N LEU A 308 -12.07 -6.07 -20.99
CA LEU A 308 -12.79 -5.99 -22.26
C LEU A 308 -12.87 -4.51 -22.65
N PRO A 309 -12.60 -4.16 -23.92
CA PRO A 309 -12.82 -2.79 -24.35
C PRO A 309 -14.23 -2.41 -23.95
N GLU A 310 -14.35 -1.37 -23.13
CA GLU A 310 -15.66 -0.81 -22.79
C GLU A 310 -16.34 -0.57 -24.14
N LEU A 311 -17.44 -1.28 -24.40
CA LEU A 311 -18.34 -0.85 -25.47
C LEU A 311 -18.66 0.59 -25.08
N LYS A 312 -18.10 1.53 -25.83
CA LYS A 312 -18.55 2.91 -25.78
C LYS A 312 -20.05 2.79 -25.92
N LYS A 313 -20.78 3.04 -24.83
CA LYS A 313 -22.22 3.27 -24.95
C LYS A 313 -22.26 4.46 -25.87
N GLU A 314 -22.59 4.21 -27.14
CA GLU A 314 -23.00 5.27 -28.03
C GLU A 314 -24.15 5.92 -27.31
N ILE A 315 -23.88 7.06 -26.68
CA ILE A 315 -24.90 8.01 -26.31
C ILE A 315 -25.45 8.43 -27.66
N THR A 316 -26.44 7.68 -28.14
CA THR A 316 -27.24 8.08 -29.27
C THR A 316 -27.84 9.42 -28.86
N GLN A 317 -27.63 10.45 -29.67
CA GLN A 317 -28.18 11.79 -29.47
C GLN A 317 -29.72 11.82 -29.27
N ALA A 318 -30.39 10.67 -29.41
CA ALA A 318 -31.80 10.47 -29.08
C ALA A 318 -32.15 10.58 -27.58
N GLN A 319 -31.18 10.68 -26.65
CA GLN A 319 -31.46 10.87 -25.22
C GLN A 319 -31.23 12.30 -24.69
N ILE A 320 -30.94 13.27 -25.58
CA ILE A 320 -30.91 14.71 -25.23
C ILE A 320 -31.88 15.45 -26.13
N PHE A 321 -33.16 15.08 -26.07
CA PHE A 321 -34.25 16.00 -26.39
C PHE A 321 -35.51 15.43 -25.73
N ASN A 322 -35.88 15.99 -24.58
CA ASN A 322 -37.24 15.85 -24.06
C ASN A 322 -37.96 17.16 -24.41
N PRO A 323 -38.71 17.23 -25.52
CA PRO A 323 -39.37 18.45 -25.99
C PRO A 323 -40.69 18.76 -25.25
N GLU A 324 -40.84 18.33 -24.00
CA GLU A 324 -42.11 18.44 -23.26
C GLU A 324 -42.08 19.44 -22.09
N LEU A 325 -41.14 20.39 -22.08
CA LEU A 325 -41.10 21.47 -21.08
C LEU A 325 -40.92 22.85 -21.73
N ASP A 326 -41.76 23.15 -22.73
CA ASP A 326 -42.16 24.52 -23.05
C ASP A 326 -43.67 24.61 -22.86
N GLY A 327 -44.12 25.33 -21.83
CA GLY A 327 -45.55 25.50 -21.54
C GLY A 327 -45.90 26.13 -20.18
N GLU A 328 -45.24 27.25 -19.85
CA GLU A 328 -45.72 28.41 -19.07
C GLU A 328 -46.55 28.26 -17.77
N SER A 329 -46.14 28.99 -16.71
CA SER A 329 -46.69 30.35 -16.47
C SER A 329 -45.76 31.17 -15.58
N LEU A 330 -45.50 32.41 -16.00
CA LEU A 330 -44.85 33.46 -15.22
C LEU A 330 -45.74 33.89 -14.02
N ASP A 331 -45.19 33.68 -12.82
CA ASP A 331 -45.23 34.40 -11.53
C ASP A 331 -46.41 35.29 -11.06
N SER A 332 -46.68 35.24 -9.75
CA SER A 332 -47.37 36.30 -8.99
C SER A 332 -46.44 37.28 -8.26
N ASP A 333 -45.13 37.01 -8.21
CA ASP A 333 -44.18 37.81 -7.44
C ASP A 333 -43.29 38.72 -8.32
N ASP A 334 -43.24 38.49 -9.64
CA ASP A 334 -42.50 39.32 -10.60
C ASP A 334 -43.24 40.59 -11.04
N GLU A 335 -44.55 40.72 -10.80
CA GLU A 335 -45.29 41.96 -11.08
C GLU A 335 -44.94 43.11 -10.12
N ALA A 336 -44.44 42.80 -8.92
CA ALA A 336 -44.13 43.80 -7.91
C ALA A 336 -42.82 44.53 -8.22
N TYR A 337 -41.84 43.85 -8.82
CA TYR A 337 -40.53 44.43 -9.14
C TYR A 337 -40.59 45.39 -10.34
N MET A 338 -41.46 45.15 -11.31
CA MET A 338 -41.65 46.03 -12.47
C MET A 338 -42.46 47.30 -12.16
N ARG A 339 -43.20 47.33 -11.04
CA ARG A 339 -43.98 48.50 -10.62
C ARG A 339 -43.15 49.55 -9.87
N GLU A 340 -41.99 49.17 -9.33
CA GLU A 340 -41.14 50.05 -8.50
C GLU A 340 -40.03 50.78 -9.30
N VAL A 341 -39.73 50.34 -10.52
CA VAL A 341 -38.65 50.94 -11.35
C VAL A 341 -39.18 51.93 -12.41
N GLY A 342 -40.51 52.13 -12.48
CA GLY A 342 -41.17 53.01 -13.47
C GLY A 342 -41.71 54.35 -12.95
N ALA A 343 -41.51 54.69 -11.67
CA ALA A 343 -42.02 55.94 -11.09
C ALA A 343 -41.10 56.51 -10.02
N ALA A 344 -39.93 57.02 -10.43
CA ALA A 344 -39.18 58.09 -9.75
C ALA A 344 -38.19 58.73 -10.71
#